data_AF-A0A8S3EKN4-F1
#
_entry.id   AF-A0A8S3EKN4-F1
#
_cell.length_a   1.000
_cell.length_b   1.000
_cell.length_c   1.000
_cell.angle_alpha   90.00
_cell.angle_beta   90.00
_cell.angle_gamma   90.00
#
_symmetry.space_group_name_H-M   'P 1'
#
loop_
_entity.id
_entity.type
_entity.pdbx_description
1 polymer ?
#
loop_
_entity_poly.entity_id
_entity_poly.type
_entity_poly.pdbx_seq_one_letter_code
_entity_poly.pdbx_strand_id
1 'polypeptide(L)'
;KDPVPDNYDQQMTEQKTIYRFMRILFTAAQLTAECAIVTLVYLERVLSYGELDLCPSNWKRLVLGAIMLASKVWDDQAVWNVDFCQILQDITVSEMNELEREYIQLLQFNVNVGSSIYAKYYFDLRQLAKENKISFPDELLTKEKAIKLEALSLVNNRLQQPLSTSKNQSNPVQSMPNSHQISSQQQSLVPLISLRRSASVEFTHSPRKSLLIIS
;
A
#
# COMPACT_ATOMS: atom_id res chain seq x y z
N LYS A 1 17.91 -19.12 -25.54
CA LYS A 1 18.52 -18.29 -24.48
C LYS A 1 19.61 -17.49 -25.17
N ASP A 2 19.33 -16.23 -25.48
CA ASP A 2 20.31 -15.34 -26.09
C ASP A 2 21.42 -15.01 -25.09
N PRO A 3 22.67 -14.81 -25.55
CA PRO A 3 23.79 -14.50 -24.67
C PRO A 3 23.58 -13.13 -24.01
N VAL A 4 23.81 -13.07 -22.70
CA VAL A 4 23.73 -11.84 -21.93
C VAL A 4 24.87 -10.92 -22.38
N PRO A 5 24.60 -9.69 -22.82
CA PRO A 5 25.64 -8.75 -23.25
C PRO A 5 26.63 -8.44 -22.12
N ASP A 6 27.92 -8.39 -22.43
CA ASP A 6 29.04 -8.15 -21.49
C ASP A 6 28.98 -6.78 -20.76
N ASN A 7 28.05 -5.90 -21.15
CA ASN A 7 27.89 -4.57 -20.57
C ASN A 7 26.59 -4.41 -19.77
N TYR A 8 26.14 -5.47 -19.08
CA TYR A 8 24.98 -5.42 -18.20
C TYR A 8 25.22 -4.51 -16.97
N ASP A 9 26.48 -4.42 -16.53
CA ASP A 9 26.84 -3.78 -15.26
C ASP A 9 27.16 -2.27 -15.37
N GLN A 10 27.37 -1.69 -16.56
CA GLN A 10 27.89 -0.30 -16.68
C GLN A 10 26.85 0.74 -17.10
N GLN A 11 25.64 0.36 -17.48
CA GLN A 11 24.58 1.35 -17.67
C GLN A 11 23.92 1.60 -16.31
N MET A 12 24.38 2.65 -15.62
CA MET A 12 23.62 3.24 -14.50
C MET A 12 22.18 3.37 -14.98
N THR A 13 21.31 2.55 -14.37
CA THR A 13 19.94 2.39 -14.84
C THR A 13 19.31 3.76 -14.92
N GLU A 14 18.81 4.14 -16.12
CA GLU A 14 18.22 5.46 -16.32
C GLU A 14 17.14 5.68 -15.25
N GLN A 15 17.14 6.84 -14.58
CA GLN A 15 16.19 7.16 -13.52
C GLN A 15 14.73 6.89 -13.92
N LYS A 16 14.42 7.06 -15.21
CA LYS A 16 13.12 6.73 -15.82
C LYS A 16 12.73 5.25 -15.66
N THR A 17 13.68 4.33 -15.76
CA THR A 17 13.44 2.89 -15.60
C THR A 17 13.08 2.55 -14.16
N ILE A 18 13.82 3.10 -13.19
CA ILE A 18 13.53 2.94 -11.77
C ILE A 18 12.15 3.50 -11.45
N TYR A 19 11.87 4.74 -11.89
CA TYR A 19 10.57 5.38 -11.72
C TYR A 19 9.44 4.58 -12.35
N ARG A 20 9.62 4.06 -13.57
CA ARG A 20 8.62 3.21 -14.24
C ARG A 20 8.36 1.93 -13.44
N PHE A 21 9.41 1.27 -12.95
CA PHE A 21 9.28 0.07 -12.13
C PHE A 21 8.48 0.36 -10.84
N MET A 22 8.87 1.39 -10.10
CA MET A 22 8.16 1.82 -8.90
C MET A 22 6.70 2.16 -9.20
N ARG A 23 6.44 2.93 -10.26
CA ARG A 23 5.07 3.30 -10.65
C ARG A 23 4.19 2.10 -10.95
N ILE A 24 4.71 1.08 -11.62
CA ILE A 24 3.95 -0.15 -11.91
C ILE A 24 3.53 -0.80 -10.59
N LEU A 25 4.46 -0.96 -9.65
CA LEU A 25 4.18 -1.55 -8.34
C LEU A 25 3.18 -0.71 -7.54
N PHE A 26 3.42 0.60 -7.39
CA PHE A 26 2.55 1.50 -6.62
C PHE A 26 1.14 1.56 -7.21
N THR A 27 1.00 1.56 -8.54
CA THR A 27 -0.30 1.61 -9.20
C THR A 27 -1.03 0.27 -9.06
N ALA A 28 -0.35 -0.84 -9.32
CA ALA A 28 -0.97 -2.17 -9.31
C ALA A 28 -1.34 -2.65 -7.90
N ALA A 29 -0.48 -2.37 -6.92
CA ALA A 29 -0.71 -2.66 -5.51
C ALA A 29 -1.46 -1.53 -4.76
N GLN A 30 -1.80 -0.44 -5.45
CA GLN A 30 -2.52 0.72 -4.89
C GLN A 30 -1.85 1.29 -3.63
N LEU A 31 -0.52 1.42 -3.65
CA LEU A 31 0.25 1.90 -2.52
C LEU A 31 0.18 3.42 -2.41
N THR A 32 0.18 3.92 -1.18
CA THR A 32 0.05 5.35 -0.89
C THR A 32 1.41 6.07 -0.87
N ALA A 33 1.40 7.40 -0.84
CA ALA A 33 2.63 8.19 -0.77
C ALA A 33 3.42 7.96 0.53
N GLU A 34 2.72 7.67 1.62
CA GLU A 34 3.31 7.33 2.91
C GLU A 34 4.10 6.01 2.83
N CYS A 35 3.62 5.02 2.09
CA CYS A 35 4.35 3.79 1.80
C CYS A 35 5.65 4.06 1.01
N ALA A 36 5.66 5.07 0.12
CA ALA A 36 6.87 5.49 -0.59
C ALA A 36 7.94 6.06 0.35
N ILE A 37 7.52 6.80 1.39
CA ILE A 37 8.44 7.33 2.40
C ILE A 37 9.05 6.17 3.20
N VAL A 38 8.24 5.22 3.65
CA VAL A 38 8.72 4.02 4.38
C VAL A 38 9.65 3.18 3.50
N THR A 39 9.34 3.03 2.21
CA THR A 39 10.21 2.37 1.22
C THR A 39 11.59 3.02 1.18
N LEU A 40 11.64 4.35 1.14
CA LEU A 40 12.91 5.10 1.11
C LEU A 40 13.73 4.89 2.39
N VAL A 41 13.07 4.90 3.57
CA VAL A 41 13.71 4.60 4.86
C VAL A 41 14.33 3.20 4.84
N TYR A 42 13.60 2.20 4.36
CA TYR A 42 14.08 0.81 4.29
C TYR A 42 15.21 0.63 3.30
N LEU A 43 15.20 1.35 2.18
CA LEU A 43 16.28 1.31 1.21
C LEU A 43 17.57 1.87 1.82
N GLU A 44 17.51 3.05 2.46
CA GLU A 44 18.67 3.67 3.10
C GLU A 44 19.23 2.82 4.25
N ARG A 45 18.35 2.22 5.07
CA ARG A 45 18.77 1.29 6.13
C ARG A 45 19.51 0.08 5.57
N VAL A 46 19.02 -0.55 4.52
CA VAL A 46 19.68 -1.74 3.96
C VAL A 46 21.04 -1.39 3.35
N LEU A 47 21.15 -0.27 2.64
CA LEU A 47 22.43 0.19 2.12
C LEU A 47 23.44 0.47 3.25
N SER A 48 22.97 1.06 4.35
CA SER A 48 23.82 1.38 5.51
C SER A 48 24.18 0.15 6.36
N TYR A 49 23.21 -0.70 6.71
CA TYR A 49 23.41 -1.85 7.60
C TYR A 49 24.07 -3.03 6.89
N GLY A 50 23.78 -3.20 5.61
CA GLY A 50 24.37 -4.25 4.77
C GLY A 50 25.69 -3.86 4.13
N GLU A 51 26.16 -2.62 4.34
CA GLU A 51 27.35 -2.06 3.65
C GLU A 51 27.26 -2.27 2.13
N LEU A 52 26.07 -2.04 1.57
CA LEU A 52 25.77 -2.27 0.16
C LEU A 52 25.72 -0.96 -0.60
N ASP A 53 26.23 -0.98 -1.83
CA ASP A 53 26.04 0.10 -2.79
C ASP A 53 24.93 -0.23 -3.79
N LEU A 54 24.21 0.81 -4.24
CA LEU A 54 23.25 0.69 -5.33
C LEU A 54 23.99 0.56 -6.66
N CYS A 55 23.85 -0.61 -7.29
CA CYS A 55 24.48 -0.97 -8.56
C CYS A 55 23.41 -1.37 -9.59
N PRO A 56 23.70 -1.26 -10.91
CA PRO A 56 22.80 -1.68 -11.98
C PRO A 56 22.32 -3.13 -11.88
N SER A 57 23.11 -4.01 -11.27
CA SER A 57 22.80 -5.43 -11.07
C SER A 57 21.88 -5.72 -9.88
N ASN A 58 21.82 -4.85 -8.85
CA ASN A 58 21.12 -5.13 -7.60
C ASN A 58 19.92 -4.20 -7.31
N TRP A 59 19.85 -3.02 -7.93
CA TRP A 59 18.86 -1.98 -7.57
C TRP A 59 17.42 -2.50 -7.64
N LYS A 60 17.11 -3.35 -8.64
CA LYS A 60 15.74 -3.83 -8.85
C LYS A 60 15.30 -4.72 -7.68
N ARG A 61 16.18 -5.59 -7.19
CA ARG A 61 15.91 -6.45 -6.02
C ARG A 61 15.80 -5.63 -4.74
N LEU A 62 16.70 -4.66 -4.55
CA LEU A 62 16.68 -3.79 -3.36
C LEU A 62 15.41 -2.94 -3.30
N VAL A 63 15.04 -2.29 -4.40
CA VAL A 63 13.81 -1.49 -4.49
C VAL A 63 12.56 -2.36 -4.33
N LEU A 64 12.52 -3.55 -4.96
CA LEU A 64 11.40 -4.47 -4.81
C LEU A 64 11.22 -4.92 -3.36
N GLY A 65 12.30 -5.35 -2.70
CA GLY A 65 12.28 -5.76 -1.31
C GLY A 65 11.81 -4.64 -0.38
N ALA A 66 12.30 -3.42 -0.58
CA ALA A 66 11.88 -2.25 0.18
C ALA A 66 10.36 -1.97 0.05
N ILE A 67 9.85 -1.95 -1.18
CA ILE A 67 8.43 -1.68 -1.48
C ILE A 67 7.54 -2.78 -0.89
N MET A 68 7.91 -4.04 -1.12
CA MET A 68 7.17 -5.20 -0.63
C MET A 68 7.07 -5.15 0.89
N LEU A 69 8.18 -4.92 1.59
CA LEU A 69 8.18 -4.85 3.05
C LEU A 69 7.41 -3.63 3.58
N ALA A 70 7.60 -2.46 2.96
CA ALA A 70 6.89 -1.24 3.33
C ALA A 70 5.36 -1.42 3.20
N SER A 71 4.90 -2.06 2.11
CA SER A 71 3.48 -2.33 1.88
C SER A 71 2.85 -3.27 2.90
N LYS A 72 3.65 -4.07 3.61
CA LYS A 72 3.15 -4.97 4.65
C LYS A 72 3.11 -4.33 6.03
N VAL A 73 4.10 -3.48 6.32
CA VAL A 73 4.23 -2.85 7.64
C VAL A 73 3.35 -1.60 7.75
N TRP A 74 3.19 -0.86 6.65
CA TRP A 74 2.49 0.41 6.65
C TRP A 74 1.03 0.31 6.20
N ASP A 75 0.66 -0.71 5.44
CA ASP A 75 -0.71 -0.88 4.94
C ASP A 75 -1.50 -1.83 5.85
N ASP A 76 -2.60 -1.35 6.43
CA ASP A 76 -3.51 -2.18 7.23
C ASP A 76 -4.13 -3.33 6.41
N GLN A 77 -4.11 -3.23 5.08
CA GLN A 77 -4.51 -4.26 4.14
C GLN A 77 -3.30 -4.75 3.34
N ALA A 78 -2.39 -5.42 4.03
CA ALA A 78 -1.14 -5.91 3.45
C ALA A 78 -1.37 -6.78 2.18
N VAL A 79 -0.56 -6.50 1.17
CA VAL A 79 -0.52 -7.24 -0.10
C VAL A 79 0.24 -8.55 0.10
N TRP A 80 -0.29 -9.65 -0.44
CA TRP A 80 0.31 -10.97 -0.28
C TRP A 80 1.43 -11.16 -1.32
N ASN A 81 2.43 -11.99 -1.03
CA ASN A 81 3.54 -12.23 -1.98
C ASN A 81 3.07 -12.79 -3.33
N VAL A 82 1.98 -13.58 -3.32
CA VAL A 82 1.36 -14.10 -4.56
C VAL A 82 0.84 -12.97 -5.45
N ASP A 83 0.35 -11.87 -4.86
CA ASP A 83 -0.15 -10.71 -5.59
C ASP A 83 1.02 -9.98 -6.27
N PHE A 84 2.17 -9.86 -5.60
CA PHE A 84 3.40 -9.33 -6.21
C PHE A 84 3.90 -10.17 -7.38
N CYS A 85 3.76 -11.51 -7.33
CA CYS A 85 4.12 -12.39 -8.45
C CYS A 85 3.17 -12.23 -9.64
N GLN A 86 1.90 -11.85 -9.42
CA GLN A 86 0.98 -11.51 -10.51
C GLN A 86 1.38 -10.21 -11.22
N ILE A 87 1.92 -9.24 -10.47
CA ILE A 87 2.43 -7.98 -11.02
C ILE A 87 3.77 -8.23 -11.75
N LEU A 88 4.64 -9.04 -11.16
CA LEU A 88 5.97 -9.38 -11.68
C LEU A 88 6.00 -10.86 -12.10
N GLN A 89 5.46 -11.15 -13.28
CA GLN A 89 5.27 -12.51 -13.80
C GLN A 89 6.57 -13.32 -13.95
N ASP A 90 7.73 -12.65 -13.92
CA ASP A 90 9.05 -13.26 -14.04
C ASP A 90 9.63 -13.77 -12.71
N ILE A 91 8.90 -13.62 -11.59
CA ILE A 91 9.37 -14.00 -10.25
C ILE A 91 8.40 -15.02 -9.63
N THR A 92 8.94 -16.13 -9.14
CA THR A 92 8.16 -17.15 -8.45
C THR A 92 7.83 -16.74 -7.01
N VAL A 93 6.78 -17.35 -6.43
CA VAL A 93 6.41 -17.13 -5.03
C VAL A 93 7.55 -17.52 -4.07
N SER A 94 8.31 -18.56 -4.40
CA SER A 94 9.47 -18.99 -3.61
C SER A 94 10.55 -17.90 -3.57
N GLU A 95 10.91 -17.35 -4.72
CA GLU A 95 11.89 -16.26 -4.82
C GLU A 95 11.40 -15.00 -4.09
N MET A 96 10.09 -14.70 -4.16
CA MET A 96 9.51 -13.56 -3.45
C MET A 96 9.59 -13.74 -1.93
N ASN A 97 9.30 -14.94 -1.43
CA ASN A 97 9.40 -15.27 -0.01
C ASN A 97 10.85 -15.23 0.49
N GLU A 98 11.79 -15.72 -0.33
CA GLU A 98 13.21 -15.67 -0.02
C GLU A 98 13.71 -14.22 0.04
N LEU A 99 13.35 -13.40 -0.96
CA LEU A 99 13.66 -11.97 -0.97
C LEU A 99 13.13 -11.27 0.28
N GLU A 100 11.89 -11.56 0.70
CA GLU A 100 11.32 -10.98 1.92
C GLU A 100 12.17 -11.33 3.15
N ARG A 101 12.53 -12.60 3.28
CA ARG A 101 13.33 -13.10 4.41
C ARG A 101 14.71 -12.45 4.44
N GLU A 102 15.40 -12.41 3.29
CA GLU A 102 16.71 -11.76 3.16
C GLU A 102 16.63 -10.28 3.48
N TYR A 103 15.61 -9.58 2.99
CA TYR A 103 15.45 -8.14 3.22
C TYR A 103 15.24 -7.80 4.70
N ILE A 104 14.44 -8.60 5.42
CA ILE A 104 14.25 -8.45 6.87
C ILE A 104 15.57 -8.68 7.62
N GLN A 105 16.37 -9.65 7.19
CA GLN A 105 17.69 -9.91 7.78
C GLN A 105 18.66 -8.74 7.54
N LEU A 106 18.68 -8.16 6.34
CA LEU A 106 19.47 -6.97 6.03
C LEU A 106 19.04 -5.74 6.85
N LEU A 107 17.74 -5.63 7.17
CA LEU A 107 17.24 -4.62 8.10
C LEU A 107 17.57 -4.91 9.56
N GLN A 108 18.23 -6.04 9.86
CA GLN A 108 18.47 -6.52 11.22
C GLN A 108 17.16 -6.57 12.03
N PHE A 109 16.06 -6.96 11.38
CA PHE A 109 14.71 -7.00 11.92
C PHE A 109 14.16 -5.64 12.41
N ASN A 110 14.85 -4.52 12.11
CA ASN A 110 14.42 -3.17 12.45
C ASN A 110 13.45 -2.61 11.41
N VAL A 111 12.20 -3.09 11.45
CA VAL A 111 11.10 -2.62 10.60
C VAL A 111 10.36 -1.41 11.18
N ASN A 112 10.63 -1.02 12.43
CA ASN A 112 9.92 0.11 13.03
C ASN A 112 10.39 1.44 12.42
N VAL A 113 9.44 2.24 11.94
CA VAL A 113 9.68 3.62 11.48
C VAL A 113 8.96 4.56 12.43
N GLY A 114 9.72 5.14 13.37
CA GLY A 114 9.18 6.12 14.32
C GLY A 114 8.73 7.40 13.62
N SER A 115 7.78 8.11 14.22
CA SER A 115 7.19 9.34 13.65
C SER A 115 8.24 10.42 13.36
N SER A 116 9.28 10.54 14.18
CA SER A 116 10.38 11.49 13.96
C SER A 116 11.20 11.16 12.71
N ILE A 117 11.48 9.88 12.48
CA ILE A 117 12.17 9.42 11.27
C ILE A 117 11.29 9.69 10.06
N TYR A 118 10.03 9.26 10.09
CA TYR A 118 9.09 9.52 8.99
C TYR A 118 9.01 11.02 8.66
N ALA A 119 8.85 11.88 9.69
CA ALA A 119 8.76 13.33 9.51
C ALA A 119 10.02 13.91 8.87
N LYS A 120 11.21 13.46 9.28
CA LYS A 120 12.48 13.86 8.67
C LYS A 120 12.45 13.59 7.16
N TYR A 121 12.18 12.35 6.74
CA TYR A 121 12.14 12.01 5.31
C TYR A 121 11.06 12.77 4.54
N TYR A 122 9.88 12.97 5.14
CA TYR A 122 8.81 13.76 4.53
C TYR A 122 9.26 15.21 4.25
N PHE A 123 9.88 15.86 5.23
CA PHE A 123 10.35 17.25 5.07
C PHE A 123 11.54 17.35 4.11
N ASP A 124 12.49 16.42 4.20
CA ASP A 124 13.65 16.35 3.28
C ASP A 124 13.15 16.22 1.83
N LEU A 125 12.20 15.32 1.55
CA LEU A 125 11.60 15.15 0.23
C LEU A 125 10.83 16.40 -0.24
N ARG A 126 10.07 17.04 0.66
CA ARG A 126 9.32 18.26 0.32
C ARG A 126 10.26 19.44 0.06
N GLN A 127 11.41 19.49 0.71
CA GLN A 127 12.45 20.47 0.41
C GLN A 127 13.08 20.21 -0.96
N LEU A 128 13.51 18.97 -1.24
CA LEU A 128 14.07 18.59 -2.54
C LEU A 128 13.10 18.88 -3.70
N ALA A 129 11.82 18.62 -3.49
CA ALA A 129 10.75 18.98 -4.41
C ALA A 129 10.71 20.48 -4.77
N LYS A 130 10.77 21.34 -3.74
CA LYS A 130 10.78 22.81 -3.91
C LYS A 130 12.00 23.27 -4.69
N GLU A 131 13.17 22.74 -4.35
CA GLU A 131 14.43 23.04 -5.03
C GLU A 131 14.40 22.64 -6.51
N ASN A 132 13.74 21.53 -6.83
CA ASN A 132 13.56 21.03 -8.19
C ASN A 132 12.31 21.58 -8.91
N LYS A 133 11.64 22.59 -8.34
CA LYS A 133 10.44 23.25 -8.90
C LYS A 133 9.28 22.29 -9.19
N ILE A 134 9.20 21.19 -8.45
CA ILE A 134 8.09 20.25 -8.49
C ILE A 134 6.99 20.83 -7.60
N SER A 135 5.92 21.37 -8.21
CA SER A 135 4.80 21.93 -7.46
C SER A 135 3.92 20.82 -6.90
N PHE A 136 3.82 20.74 -5.58
CA PHE A 136 2.78 19.98 -4.91
C PHE A 136 1.59 20.90 -4.64
N PRO A 137 0.34 20.42 -4.70
CA PRO A 137 -0.76 21.16 -4.10
C PRO A 137 -0.41 21.34 -2.61
N ASP A 138 -0.23 22.58 -2.17
CA ASP A 138 -0.05 22.91 -0.74
C ASP A 138 -1.36 22.70 0.00
N GLU A 139 -1.88 21.48 0.01
CA GLU A 139 -3.02 21.14 0.85
C GLU A 139 -2.53 20.62 2.19
N LEU A 140 -2.03 21.57 2.98
CA LEU A 140 -2.25 21.48 4.42
C LEU A 140 -3.77 21.46 4.63
N LEU A 141 -4.25 20.69 5.62
CA LEU A 141 -5.63 20.75 6.07
C LEU A 141 -5.99 22.21 6.37
N THR A 142 -6.67 22.87 5.42
CA THR A 142 -7.21 24.20 5.67
C THR A 142 -8.25 24.07 6.78
N LYS A 143 -8.46 25.15 7.55
CA LYS A 143 -9.46 25.14 8.63
C LYS A 143 -10.82 24.70 8.08
N GLU A 144 -11.15 25.12 6.87
CA GLU A 144 -12.38 24.78 6.16
C GLU A 144 -12.47 23.28 5.83
N LYS A 145 -11.37 22.65 5.40
CA LYS A 145 -11.32 21.20 5.16
C LYS A 145 -11.42 20.41 6.45
N ALA A 146 -10.74 20.85 7.51
CA ALA A 146 -10.82 20.23 8.83
C ALA A 146 -12.26 20.28 9.38
N ILE A 147 -12.92 21.44 9.29
CA ILE A 147 -14.33 21.61 9.70
C ILE A 147 -15.25 20.72 8.86
N LYS A 148 -15.04 20.63 7.54
CA LYS A 148 -15.85 19.78 6.67
C LYS A 148 -15.68 18.29 7.01
N LEU A 149 -14.44 17.85 7.27
CA LEU A 149 -14.14 16.49 7.70
C LEU A 149 -14.75 16.15 9.07
N GLU A 150 -14.72 17.10 10.02
CA GLU A 150 -15.39 16.97 11.32
C GLU A 150 -16.91 16.85 11.15
N ALA A 151 -17.53 17.71 10.34
CA ALA A 151 -18.96 17.65 10.05
C ALA A 151 -19.37 16.30 9.42
N LEU A 152 -18.56 15.78 8.49
CA LEU A 152 -18.80 14.47 7.87
C LEU A 152 -18.63 13.31 8.86
N SER A 153 -17.63 13.38 9.74
CA SER A 153 -17.42 12.38 10.80
C SER A 153 -18.60 12.34 11.77
N LEU A 154 -19.11 13.51 12.18
CA LEU A 154 -20.29 13.62 13.05
C LEU A 154 -21.56 13.05 12.42
N VAL A 155 -21.77 13.27 11.12
CA VAL A 155 -22.92 12.70 10.38
C VAL A 155 -22.81 11.19 10.30
N ASN A 156 -21.63 10.65 9.97
CA ASN A 156 -21.42 9.20 9.90
C ASN A 156 -21.63 8.53 11.27
N ASN A 157 -21.17 9.15 12.35
CA ASN A 157 -21.40 8.69 13.72
C ASN A 157 -22.87 8.77 14.15
N ARG A 158 -23.66 9.72 13.63
CA ARG A 158 -25.11 9.79 13.88
C ARG A 158 -25.88 8.71 13.12
N LEU A 159 -25.46 8.36 11.91
CA LEU A 159 -26.09 7.30 11.12
C LEU A 159 -25.81 5.90 11.70
N GLN A 160 -24.75 5.75 12.49
CA GLN A 160 -24.39 4.49 13.19
C GLN A 160 -25.08 4.32 14.55
N GLN A 161 -25.86 5.30 15.04
CA GLN A 161 -26.67 5.08 16.24
C GLN A 161 -27.95 4.30 15.87
N PRO A 162 -28.20 3.12 16.47
CA PRO A 162 -29.44 2.40 16.23
C PRO A 162 -30.61 3.24 16.75
N LEU A 163 -31.58 3.53 15.86
CA LEU A 163 -32.88 4.08 16.23
C LEU A 163 -33.46 3.20 17.35
N SER A 164 -33.45 3.71 18.58
CA SER A 164 -34.11 3.07 19.71
C SER A 164 -35.13 4.05 20.30
N THR A 165 -36.31 3.47 20.60
CA THR A 165 -37.58 4.05 21.09
C THR A 165 -38.52 4.52 19.96
N SER A 166 -39.79 4.11 19.84
CA SER A 166 -40.73 3.49 20.79
C SER A 166 -41.88 2.71 20.10
N LYS A 167 -42.56 1.85 20.88
CA LYS A 167 -43.62 0.87 20.51
C LYS A 167 -44.94 1.51 20.01
N ASN A 168 -45.63 0.89 19.03
CA ASN A 168 -46.93 0.19 19.24
C ASN A 168 -47.63 -0.30 17.94
N GLN A 169 -48.06 -1.57 18.03
CA GLN A 169 -49.30 -2.21 17.52
C GLN A 169 -49.51 -2.66 16.05
N SER A 170 -49.89 -3.96 16.00
CA SER A 170 -50.78 -4.69 15.07
C SER A 170 -50.31 -5.14 13.67
N ASN A 171 -50.03 -6.45 13.63
CA ASN A 171 -50.01 -7.43 12.52
C ASN A 171 -51.35 -7.54 11.73
N PRO A 172 -51.51 -8.31 10.61
CA PRO A 172 -50.58 -9.28 9.97
C PRO A 172 -50.60 -9.41 8.40
N VAL A 173 -49.67 -10.26 7.88
CA VAL A 173 -49.62 -11.05 6.61
C VAL A 173 -49.66 -10.32 5.25
N GLN A 174 -48.61 -10.50 4.40
CA GLN A 174 -48.70 -11.18 3.08
C GLN A 174 -47.40 -11.11 2.22
N SER A 175 -46.97 -12.31 1.79
CA SER A 175 -46.31 -12.70 0.53
C SER A 175 -45.02 -12.01 0.03
N MET A 176 -43.96 -12.82 -0.06
CA MET A 176 -42.92 -12.72 -1.09
C MET A 176 -43.51 -12.98 -2.48
N PRO A 177 -42.91 -12.41 -3.54
CA PRO A 177 -42.43 -13.29 -4.60
C PRO A 177 -41.00 -13.00 -5.08
N ASN A 178 -40.32 -14.13 -5.31
CA ASN A 178 -39.23 -14.46 -6.23
C ASN A 178 -38.57 -13.40 -7.13
N SER A 179 -37.23 -13.42 -7.04
CA SER A 179 -36.24 -13.59 -8.10
C SER A 179 -36.63 -13.30 -9.56
N HIS A 180 -35.86 -12.40 -10.20
CA HIS A 180 -35.06 -12.62 -11.41
C HIS A 180 -34.81 -11.25 -12.06
N GLN A 181 -33.56 -10.82 -12.16
CA GLN A 181 -32.98 -10.37 -13.43
C GLN A 181 -31.48 -10.13 -13.28
N ILE A 182 -30.73 -11.07 -13.86
CA ILE A 182 -29.36 -10.90 -14.30
C ILE A 182 -29.42 -9.98 -15.52
N SER A 183 -28.81 -8.81 -15.44
CA SER A 183 -28.44 -8.03 -16.62
C SER A 183 -26.99 -7.56 -16.47
N SER A 184 -26.18 -8.20 -17.30
CA SER A 184 -24.81 -7.92 -17.67
C SER A 184 -24.53 -6.44 -17.94
N GLN A 185 -23.59 -5.86 -17.19
CA GLN A 185 -22.82 -4.71 -17.66
C GLN A 185 -21.34 -4.89 -17.29
N GLN A 186 -20.53 -5.02 -18.35
CA GLN A 186 -19.09 -4.82 -18.48
C GLN A 186 -18.27 -4.74 -17.17
N GLN A 187 -17.63 -5.85 -16.80
CA GLN A 187 -16.48 -5.81 -15.91
C GLN A 187 -15.30 -5.18 -16.66
N SER A 188 -15.07 -3.90 -16.41
CA SER A 188 -13.73 -3.32 -16.50
C SER A 188 -12.80 -4.19 -15.64
N LEU A 189 -11.67 -4.65 -16.20
CA LEU A 189 -10.63 -5.38 -15.47
C LEU A 189 -10.04 -4.49 -14.37
N VAL A 190 -10.71 -4.44 -13.23
CA VAL A 190 -10.13 -4.03 -11.96
C VAL A 190 -9.15 -5.15 -11.59
N PRO A 191 -7.85 -4.88 -11.38
CA PRO A 191 -6.90 -5.92 -10.98
C PRO A 191 -7.45 -6.66 -9.76
N LEU A 192 -7.37 -8.00 -9.73
CA LEU A 192 -7.95 -8.84 -8.67
C LEU A 192 -7.53 -8.39 -7.25
N ILE A 193 -6.36 -7.76 -7.13
CA ILE A 193 -5.85 -7.09 -5.93
C ILE A 193 -6.83 -6.03 -5.41
N SER A 194 -7.36 -5.19 -6.29
CA SER A 194 -8.33 -4.14 -5.95
C SER A 194 -9.69 -4.72 -5.58
N LEU A 195 -10.11 -5.85 -6.15
CA LEU A 195 -11.37 -6.50 -5.76
C LEU A 195 -11.24 -7.17 -4.38
N ARG A 196 -10.09 -7.78 -4.10
CA ARG A 196 -9.76 -8.36 -2.79
C ARG A 196 -9.68 -7.29 -1.71
N ARG A 197 -9.13 -6.11 -2.04
CA ARG A 197 -9.03 -4.97 -1.13
C ARG A 197 -10.39 -4.34 -0.81
N SER A 198 -11.28 -4.21 -1.81
CA SER A 198 -12.65 -3.73 -1.59
C SER A 198 -13.49 -4.66 -0.71
N ALA A 199 -13.31 -5.98 -0.84
CA ALA A 199 -14.03 -6.97 -0.02
C ALA A 199 -13.61 -6.97 1.46
N SER A 200 -12.35 -6.62 1.78
CA SER A 200 -11.91 -6.47 3.17
C SER A 200 -12.55 -5.28 3.89
N VAL A 201 -12.87 -4.20 3.17
CA VAL A 201 -13.49 -2.99 3.75
C VAL A 201 -14.90 -3.26 4.30
N GLU A 202 -15.63 -4.23 3.74
CA GLU A 202 -16.96 -4.61 4.22
C GLU A 202 -16.93 -5.52 5.45
N PHE A 203 -15.77 -6.10 5.82
CA PHE A 203 -15.68 -7.06 6.93
C PHE A 203 -15.08 -6.49 8.23
N THR A 204 -14.58 -5.25 8.23
CA THR A 204 -14.02 -4.59 9.42
C THR A 204 -15.06 -3.72 10.13
N HIS A 205 -16.18 -4.30 10.55
CA HIS A 205 -17.00 -3.72 11.62
C HIS A 205 -17.18 -4.74 12.74
N SER A 206 -16.09 -5.03 13.44
CA SER A 206 -16.12 -5.72 14.73
C SER A 206 -15.00 -5.20 15.63
N PRO A 207 -15.31 -4.58 16.78
CA PRO A 207 -14.30 -4.05 17.68
C PRO A 207 -13.85 -5.17 18.62
N ARG A 208 -12.78 -5.85 18.26
CA ARG A 208 -11.84 -6.55 19.16
C ARG A 208 -10.90 -7.40 18.31
N LYS A 209 -9.62 -7.04 18.31
CA LYS A 209 -8.46 -7.95 18.38
C LYS A 209 -7.18 -7.13 18.37
N SER A 210 -6.88 -6.56 19.53
CA SER A 210 -5.51 -6.27 19.91
C SER A 210 -4.81 -7.59 20.24
N LEU A 211 -3.57 -7.72 19.77
CA LEU A 211 -2.55 -8.72 20.13
C LEU A 211 -2.84 -10.19 19.79
N LEU A 212 -2.09 -10.71 18.82
CA LEU A 212 -1.20 -11.87 19.02
C LEU A 212 -0.26 -12.00 17.81
N ILE A 213 0.94 -11.44 17.95
CA ILE A 213 2.12 -11.83 17.18
C ILE A 213 2.98 -12.68 18.13
N ILE A 214 3.59 -13.72 17.57
CA ILE A 214 4.67 -14.58 18.10
C ILE A 214 4.21 -15.80 18.93
N SER A 215 4.13 -16.96 18.26
CA SER A 215 4.83 -18.20 18.61
C SER A 215 4.95 -19.07 17.37
#